data_AF-A0A7C3F0S6-F1
#
_entry.id   AF-A0A7C3F0S6-F1
#
_cell.length_a   1.000
_cell.length_b   1.000
_cell.length_c   1.000
_cell.angle_alpha   90.00
_cell.angle_beta   90.00
_cell.angle_gamma   90.00
#
_symmetry.space_group_name_H-M   'P 1'
#
loop_
_entity.id
_entity.type
_entity.pdbx_description
1 polymer ?
#
loop_
_entity_poly.entity_id
_entity_poly.type
_entity_poly.pdbx_seq_one_letter_code
_entity_poly.pdbx_strand_id
1 'polypeptide(L)'
;MKLLMFQARRFWWKSFSKTLPDVPDQDVEEEVRDAAVIFVHAEPADEADRARVFRRALKNVKWLANKRGLRHIVLHSFTHLADANAPPEFARDFLEELAERLRATGYEVWITPFGYFCEWELSVYGESLAKVWKSI
;
A
#
# COMPACT_ATOMS: atom_id res chain seq x y z
N MET A 1 0.02 5.87 11.39
CA MET A 1 0.04 5.40 9.99
C MET A 1 -1.12 6.01 9.25
N LYS A 2 -0.88 6.52 8.03
CA LYS A 2 -1.94 6.98 7.14
C LYS A 2 -2.15 5.97 6.01
N LEU A 3 -3.41 5.70 5.72
CA LEU A 3 -3.84 4.87 4.60
C LEU A 3 -4.75 5.70 3.70
N LEU A 4 -4.41 5.80 2.43
CA LEU A 4 -5.30 6.29 1.39
C LEU A 4 -5.63 5.12 0.46
N MET A 5 -6.89 4.71 0.47
CA MET A 5 -7.28 3.41 -0.05
C MET A 5 -8.32 3.57 -1.15
N PHE A 6 -8.13 2.83 -2.23
CA PHE A 6 -8.97 2.89 -3.41
C PHE A 6 -9.51 1.51 -3.75
N GLN A 7 -10.77 1.45 -4.15
CA GLN A 7 -11.25 0.35 -4.97
C GLN A 7 -11.03 0.77 -6.43
N ALA A 8 -10.19 0.05 -7.16
CA ALA A 8 -9.79 0.38 -8.51
C ALA A 8 -10.20 -0.69 -9.52
N ARG A 9 -10.65 -0.25 -10.70
CA ARG A 9 -10.79 -1.10 -11.88
C ARG A 9 -9.42 -1.49 -12.43
N ARG A 10 -8.45 -0.58 -12.32
CA ARG A 10 -7.11 -0.74 -12.87
C ARG A 10 -6.11 0.12 -12.10
N PHE A 11 -4.95 -0.45 -11.82
CA PHE A 11 -3.77 0.25 -11.36
C PHE A 11 -2.54 -0.25 -12.12
N TRP A 12 -1.92 0.64 -12.88
CA TRP A 12 -0.67 0.38 -13.59
C TRP A 12 0.44 1.20 -12.95
N TRP A 13 1.66 0.66 -12.89
CA TRP A 13 2.84 1.39 -12.44
C TRP A 13 4.10 0.99 -13.20
N LYS A 14 5.06 1.91 -13.23
CA LYS A 14 6.41 1.69 -13.75
C LYS A 14 7.45 2.33 -12.84
N SER A 15 8.53 1.59 -12.59
CA SER A 15 9.70 2.08 -11.84
C SER A 15 10.35 3.23 -12.60
N PHE A 16 10.63 4.35 -11.92
CA PHE A 16 11.25 5.51 -12.55
C PHE A 16 12.67 5.78 -12.01
N SER A 17 12.79 6.18 -10.74
CA SER A 17 14.09 6.47 -10.13
C SER A 17 14.12 6.14 -8.65
N LYS A 18 15.31 5.84 -8.13
CA LYS A 18 15.51 5.54 -6.71
C LYS A 18 15.25 6.76 -5.84
N THR A 19 14.47 6.59 -4.78
CA THR A 19 14.37 7.52 -3.65
C THR A 19 15.29 7.13 -2.50
N LEU A 20 15.65 5.84 -2.43
CA LEU A 20 16.65 5.31 -1.49
C LEU A 20 17.87 4.83 -2.27
N PRO A 21 19.08 5.29 -1.96
CA PRO A 21 20.26 4.93 -2.76
C PRO A 21 20.62 3.44 -2.65
N ASP A 22 20.37 2.83 -1.50
CA ASP A 22 20.86 1.49 -1.16
C ASP A 22 19.86 0.36 -1.50
N VAL A 23 18.71 0.66 -2.12
CA VAL A 23 17.81 -0.40 -2.59
C VAL A 23 18.32 -1.02 -3.90
N PRO A 24 18.05 -2.31 -4.16
CA PRO A 24 18.41 -2.96 -5.43
C PRO A 24 17.79 -2.27 -6.65
N ASP A 25 18.44 -2.43 -7.80
CA ASP A 25 17.85 -1.99 -9.06
C ASP A 25 16.56 -2.76 -9.36
N GLN A 26 15.47 -2.03 -9.56
CA GLN A 26 14.16 -2.55 -9.90
C GLN A 26 13.70 -1.90 -11.21
N ASP A 27 13.61 -2.69 -12.28
CA ASP A 27 12.99 -2.31 -13.55
C ASP A 27 11.68 -3.10 -13.69
N VAL A 28 10.63 -2.54 -13.11
CA VAL A 28 9.31 -3.16 -13.03
C VAL A 28 8.29 -2.29 -13.74
N GLU A 29 7.48 -2.90 -14.60
CA GLU A 29 6.29 -2.33 -15.22
C GLU A 29 5.16 -3.35 -15.12
N GLU A 30 4.11 -3.05 -14.35
CA GLU A 30 3.03 -3.98 -14.06
C GLU A 30 1.65 -3.31 -14.04
N GLU A 31 0.59 -4.10 -14.24
CA GLU A 31 -0.81 -3.68 -14.11
C GLU A 31 -1.59 -4.72 -13.31
N VAL A 32 -2.42 -4.24 -12.38
CA VAL A 32 -3.40 -5.06 -11.67
C VAL A 32 -4.80 -4.49 -11.88
N ARG A 33 -5.74 -5.38 -12.22
CA ARG A 33 -7.16 -5.06 -12.39
C ARG A 33 -7.97 -5.49 -11.18
N ASP A 34 -9.10 -4.83 -10.95
CA ASP A 34 -10.04 -5.16 -9.87
C ASP A 34 -9.35 -5.33 -8.50
N ALA A 35 -8.67 -4.28 -8.08
CA ALA A 35 -7.81 -4.28 -6.91
C ALA A 35 -8.24 -3.27 -5.84
N ALA A 36 -7.98 -3.63 -4.57
CA ALA A 36 -7.87 -2.65 -3.51
C ALA A 36 -6.43 -2.08 -3.52
N VAL A 37 -6.30 -0.81 -3.91
CA VAL A 37 -4.99 -0.13 -3.99
C VAL A 37 -4.82 0.70 -2.73
N ILE A 38 -3.77 0.43 -1.96
CA ILE A 38 -3.56 0.96 -0.63
C ILE A 38 -2.26 1.77 -0.64
N PHE A 39 -2.39 3.09 -0.62
CA PHE A 39 -1.27 3.99 -0.44
C PHE A 39 -1.01 4.06 1.07
N VAL A 40 0.21 3.71 1.48
CA VAL A 40 0.60 3.55 2.88
C VAL A 40 1.69 4.56 3.23
N HIS A 41 1.47 5.32 4.30
CA HIS A 41 2.47 6.18 4.91
C HIS A 41 2.69 5.73 6.36
N ALA A 42 3.88 5.19 6.65
CA ALA A 42 4.35 4.92 8.01
C ALA A 42 4.94 6.17 8.67
N GLU A 43 4.47 6.51 9.86
CA GLU A 43 4.91 7.65 10.67
C GLU A 43 5.81 7.15 11.83
N PRO A 44 6.73 7.96 12.39
CA PRO A 44 7.64 7.51 13.47
C PRO A 44 6.93 6.89 14.69
N ALA A 45 5.74 7.40 15.04
CA ALA A 45 4.95 6.87 16.16
C ALA A 45 4.44 5.44 15.93
N ASP A 46 4.43 4.95 14.69
CA ASP A 46 3.97 3.61 14.36
C ASP A 46 4.94 2.53 14.82
N GLU A 47 6.22 2.84 14.93
CA GLU A 47 7.24 1.91 15.42
C GLU A 47 7.01 1.59 16.90
N ALA A 48 6.68 2.61 17.70
CA ALA A 48 6.41 2.47 19.13
C ALA A 48 5.13 1.68 19.43
N ASP A 49 4.13 1.69 18.53
CA ASP A 49 2.86 0.95 18.70
C ASP A 49 2.55 0.01 17.51
N ARG A 50 3.61 -0.63 17.01
CA ARG A 50 3.60 -1.44 15.79
C ARG A 50 2.48 -2.48 15.77
N ALA A 51 2.31 -3.21 16.87
CA ALA A 51 1.33 -4.30 16.95
C ALA A 51 -0.11 -3.80 16.79
N ARG A 52 -0.45 -2.64 17.38
CA ARG A 52 -1.79 -2.05 17.25
C ARG A 52 -2.00 -1.52 15.83
N VAL A 53 -1.03 -0.79 15.30
CA VAL A 53 -1.09 -0.20 13.95
C VAL A 53 -1.22 -1.30 12.90
N PHE A 54 -0.43 -2.37 13.00
CA PHE A 54 -0.50 -3.52 12.10
C PHE A 54 -1.89 -4.17 12.07
N ARG A 55 -2.47 -4.46 13.25
CA ARG A 55 -3.83 -5.02 13.33
C ARG A 55 -4.86 -4.10 12.69
N ARG A 56 -4.74 -2.79 12.89
CA ARG A 56 -5.64 -1.79 12.30
C ARG A 56 -5.47 -1.69 10.78
N ALA A 57 -4.24 -1.69 10.28
CA ALA A 57 -3.95 -1.66 8.85
C ALA A 57 -4.55 -2.88 8.15
N LEU A 58 -4.22 -4.09 8.63
CA LEU A 58 -4.75 -5.35 8.12
C LEU A 58 -6.29 -5.35 8.09
N LYS A 59 -6.94 -4.90 9.18
CA LYS A 59 -8.40 -4.83 9.25
C LYS A 59 -8.98 -3.86 8.22
N ASN A 60 -8.39 -2.68 8.04
CA ASN A 60 -8.90 -1.69 7.09
C ASN A 60 -8.74 -2.15 5.64
N VAL A 61 -7.59 -2.72 5.29
CA VAL A 61 -7.33 -3.25 3.94
C VAL A 61 -8.34 -4.37 3.60
N LYS A 62 -8.48 -5.38 4.49
CA LYS A 62 -9.45 -6.46 4.29
C LYS A 62 -10.88 -5.96 4.24
N TRP A 63 -11.23 -5.01 5.11
CA TRP A 63 -12.55 -4.40 5.11
C TRP A 63 -12.86 -3.75 3.76
N LEU A 64 -11.97 -2.92 3.21
CA LEU A 64 -12.21 -2.25 1.93
C LEU A 64 -12.30 -3.25 0.78
N ALA A 65 -11.39 -4.21 0.71
CA ALA A 65 -11.40 -5.25 -0.32
C ALA A 65 -12.72 -6.03 -0.30
N ASN A 66 -13.16 -6.46 0.89
CA ASN A 66 -14.39 -7.24 1.05
C ASN A 66 -15.67 -6.47 0.73
N LYS A 67 -15.68 -5.13 0.77
CA LYS A 67 -16.85 -4.33 0.40
C LYS A 67 -17.26 -4.49 -1.07
N ARG A 68 -16.33 -4.90 -1.93
CA ARG A 68 -16.59 -5.21 -3.35
C ARG A 68 -16.16 -6.64 -3.73
N GLY A 69 -15.73 -7.45 -2.77
CA GLY A 69 -15.24 -8.80 -3.04
C GLY A 69 -13.92 -8.83 -3.84
N LEU A 70 -13.10 -7.78 -3.74
CA LEU A 70 -11.82 -7.68 -4.45
C LEU A 70 -10.83 -8.72 -3.89
N ARG A 71 -10.15 -9.44 -4.77
CA ARG A 71 -9.14 -10.45 -4.41
C ARG A 71 -7.71 -9.96 -4.57
N HIS A 72 -7.51 -8.95 -5.42
CA HIS A 72 -6.22 -8.34 -5.65
C HIS A 72 -6.01 -7.15 -4.72
N ILE A 73 -4.82 -7.02 -4.16
CA ILE A 73 -4.41 -5.91 -3.31
C ILE A 73 -3.07 -5.38 -3.80
N VAL A 74 -2.95 -4.08 -3.99
CA VAL A 74 -1.66 -3.43 -4.24
C VAL A 74 -1.32 -2.55 -3.06
N LEU A 75 -0.15 -2.77 -2.46
CA LEU A 75 0.40 -1.93 -1.41
C LEU A 75 1.44 -1.00 -2.05
N HIS A 76 1.22 0.31 -1.94
CA HIS A 76 2.10 1.33 -2.49
C HIS A 76 2.67 2.18 -1.36
N SER A 77 3.99 2.17 -1.17
CA SER A 77 4.67 3.07 -0.23
C SER A 77 4.52 4.51 -0.72
N PHE A 78 3.92 5.38 0.08
CA PHE A 78 3.61 6.76 -0.31
C PHE A 78 3.81 7.73 0.86
N THR A 79 4.98 8.36 0.91
CA THR A 79 5.48 9.23 1.99
C THR A 79 4.86 10.63 2.02
N HIS A 80 3.89 10.93 1.15
CA HIS A 80 3.31 12.28 1.01
C HIS A 80 1.95 12.46 1.71
N LEU A 81 1.49 11.48 2.52
CA LEU A 81 0.21 11.60 3.26
C LEU A 81 0.30 12.35 4.60
N ALA A 82 1.49 12.69 5.06
CA ALA A 82 1.77 13.34 6.34
C ALA A 82 3.15 14.01 6.30
N ASP A 83 3.53 14.71 7.38
CA ASP A 83 4.77 15.49 7.41
C ASP A 83 6.00 14.68 7.83
N ALA A 84 5.81 13.59 8.59
CA ALA A 84 6.89 12.83 9.20
C ALA A 84 6.90 11.37 8.74
N ASN A 85 8.04 10.94 8.19
CA ASN A 85 8.26 9.58 7.73
C ASN A 85 8.91 8.73 8.83
N ALA A 86 8.43 7.50 9.01
CA ALA A 86 9.14 6.48 9.77
C ALA A 86 10.47 6.10 9.08
N PRO A 87 11.39 5.42 9.81
CA PRO A 87 12.57 4.82 9.19
C PRO A 87 12.19 3.92 7.98
N PRO A 88 12.92 4.00 6.85
CA PRO A 88 12.62 3.20 5.66
C PRO A 88 12.58 1.69 5.93
N GLU A 89 13.46 1.18 6.79
CA GLU A 89 13.52 -0.24 7.17
C GLU A 89 12.23 -0.67 7.86
N PHE A 90 11.73 0.14 8.81
CA PHE A 90 10.45 -0.12 9.46
C PHE A 90 9.30 -0.16 8.45
N ALA A 91 9.25 0.81 7.54
CA ALA A 91 8.18 0.91 6.55
C ALA A 91 8.19 -0.29 5.58
N ARG A 92 9.37 -0.69 5.09
CA ARG A 92 9.55 -1.87 4.24
C ARG A 92 9.09 -3.13 4.95
N ASP A 93 9.65 -3.41 6.13
CA ASP A 93 9.37 -4.64 6.88
C ASP A 93 7.88 -4.72 7.27
N PHE A 94 7.25 -3.57 7.58
CA PHE A 94 5.82 -3.50 7.82
C PHE A 94 4.99 -3.88 6.59
N LEU A 95 5.35 -3.35 5.40
CA LEU A 95 4.63 -3.65 4.15
C LEU A 95 4.79 -5.12 3.74
N GLU A 96 5.98 -5.68 3.90
CA GLU A 96 6.28 -7.08 3.62
C GLU A 96 5.45 -8.01 4.52
N GLU A 97 5.44 -7.77 5.84
CA GLU A 97 4.63 -8.56 6.78
C GLU A 97 3.13 -8.41 6.49
N LEU A 98 2.68 -7.19 6.14
CA LEU A 98 1.27 -6.95 5.81
C LEU A 98 0.88 -7.74 4.56
N ALA A 99 1.73 -7.75 3.52
CA ALA A 99 1.50 -8.52 2.31
C ALA A 99 1.46 -10.03 2.60
N GLU A 100 2.43 -10.56 3.38
CA GLU A 100 2.44 -11.97 3.78
C GLU A 100 1.14 -12.35 4.51
N ARG A 101 0.71 -11.52 5.48
CA ARG A 101 -0.49 -11.79 6.26
C ARG A 101 -1.77 -11.73 5.43
N LEU A 102 -1.82 -10.84 4.43
CA LEU A 102 -2.93 -10.77 3.48
C LEU A 102 -2.95 -12.00 2.57
N ARG A 103 -1.79 -12.41 2.01
CA ARG A 103 -1.65 -13.62 1.19
C ARG A 103 -2.06 -14.88 1.93
N ALA A 104 -1.68 -15.01 3.20
CA ALA A 104 -2.10 -16.11 4.08
C ALA A 104 -3.63 -16.19 4.29
N THR A 105 -4.37 -15.13 3.94
CA THR A 105 -5.85 -15.10 3.98
C THR A 105 -6.50 -15.18 2.59
N GLY A 106 -5.71 -15.50 1.56
CA GLY A 106 -6.14 -15.82 0.21
C GLY A 106 -6.16 -14.66 -0.79
N TYR A 107 -5.70 -13.46 -0.42
CA TYR A 107 -5.56 -12.37 -1.39
C TYR A 107 -4.31 -12.57 -2.25
N GLU A 108 -4.36 -12.10 -3.49
CA GLU A 108 -3.15 -11.89 -4.29
C GLU A 108 -2.66 -10.47 -4.01
N VAL A 109 -1.38 -10.33 -3.67
CA VAL A 109 -0.85 -9.07 -3.13
C VAL A 109 0.44 -8.68 -3.84
N TRP A 110 0.47 -7.45 -4.32
CA TRP A 110 1.63 -6.78 -4.90
C TRP A 110 2.11 -5.69 -3.96
N ILE A 111 3.42 -5.49 -3.93
CA ILE A 111 4.05 -4.30 -3.35
C ILE A 111 4.74 -3.60 -4.52
N THR A 112 4.40 -2.34 -4.77
CA THR A 112 5.12 -1.56 -5.78
C THR A 112 6.59 -1.40 -5.37
N PRO A 113 7.54 -1.19 -6.30
CA PRO A 113 8.96 -1.03 -6.00
C PRO A 113 9.23 -0.11 -4.81
N PHE A 114 9.67 -0.68 -3.69
CA PHE A 114 9.94 0.11 -2.49
C PHE A 114 11.24 0.90 -2.67
N GLY A 115 11.28 2.15 -2.21
CA GLY A 115 12.43 3.03 -2.40
C GLY A 115 12.57 3.58 -3.81
N TYR A 116 11.47 3.61 -4.57
CA TYR A 116 11.41 4.15 -5.93
C TYR A 116 10.28 5.17 -6.07
N PHE A 117 10.55 6.23 -6.84
CA PHE A 117 9.49 6.93 -7.54
C PHE A 117 8.95 6.03 -8.64
N CYS A 118 7.64 6.00 -8.78
CA CYS A 118 6.95 5.26 -9.84
C CYS A 118 6.06 6.22 -10.64
N GLU A 119 6.00 6.01 -11.95
CA GLU A 119 4.86 6.45 -12.75
C GLU A 119 3.68 5.54 -12.43
N TRP A 120 2.46 6.07 -12.46
CA TRP A 120 1.27 5.25 -12.25
C TRP A 120 0.03 5.84 -12.91
N GLU A 121 -0.90 4.95 -13.25
CA GLU A 121 -2.25 5.28 -13.68
C GLU A 121 -3.24 4.55 -12.76
N LEU A 122 -4.24 5.29 -12.27
CA LEU A 122 -5.23 4.76 -11.34
C LEU A 122 -6.66 5.03 -11.83
N SER A 123 -7.38 3.96 -12.17
CA SER A 123 -8.81 4.02 -12.53
C SER A 123 -9.67 3.57 -11.36
N VAL A 124 -10.28 4.52 -10.64
CA VAL A 124 -11.06 4.25 -9.43
C VAL A 124 -12.54 3.99 -9.74
N TYR A 125 -13.18 3.11 -8.98
CA TYR A 125 -14.64 2.98 -8.97
C TYR A 125 -15.32 4.31 -8.58
N GLY A 126 -16.56 4.53 -9.05
CA GLY A 126 -17.23 5.83 -8.97
C GLY A 126 -17.85 6.12 -7.61
N GLU A 127 -18.23 5.06 -6.89
CA GLU A 127 -18.98 5.10 -5.64
C GLU A 127 -18.16 5.77 -4.52
N SER A 128 -18.84 6.46 -3.60
CA SER A 128 -18.19 7.20 -2.50
C SER A 128 -17.23 6.31 -1.69
N LEU A 129 -17.63 5.06 -1.42
CA LEU A 129 -16.81 4.09 -0.67
C LEU A 129 -15.56 3.61 -1.43
N ALA A 130 -15.44 3.91 -2.73
CA ALA A 130 -14.25 3.53 -3.51
C ALA A 130 -13.00 4.34 -3.15
N LYS A 131 -13.12 5.37 -2.31
CA LYS A 131 -12.02 6.28 -1.91
C LYS A 131 -12.13 6.50 -0.41
N VAL A 132 -11.21 5.94 0.37
CA VAL A 132 -11.26 5.99 1.83
C VAL A 132 -9.91 6.38 2.39
N TRP A 133 -9.89 7.41 3.23
CA TRP A 133 -8.73 7.76 4.04
C TRP A 133 -8.90 7.30 5.48
N LYS A 134 -7.80 6.84 6.09
CA LYS A 134 -7.73 6.47 7.51
C LYS A 134 -6.41 6.93 8.11
N SER A 135 -6.48 7.59 9.26
CA SER A 135 -5.37 7.70 10.20
C SER A 135 -5.57 6.65 11.29
N ILE A 136 -4.59 5.76 11.48
CA ILE A 136 -4.69 4.62 12.40
C ILE A 136 -3.53 4.56 13.40
#